data_AF-X1S8N3-F1
#
_entry.id   AF-X1S8N3-F1
#
_cell.length_a   1.000
_cell.length_b   1.000
_cell.length_c   1.000
_cell.angle_alpha   90.00
_cell.angle_beta   90.00
_cell.angle_gamma   90.00
#
_symmetry.space_group_name_H-M   'P 1'
#
loop_
_entity.id
_entity.type
_entity.pdbx_description
1 polymer ?
#
loop_
_entity_poly.entity_id
_entity_poly.type
_entity_poly.pdbx_seq_one_letter_code
_entity_poly.pdbx_strand_id
1 'polypeptide(L)'
;MKKIFDKWIIYIVLSLIAIPFLIMYIAFFAQAFSKGMSLGIIPQKLSFSNFSFLWSTIPWGLEKTSIWGIFLNTLLFASISGFAVTVVCTLTGYALSRLEFRGKAFFLSMQLILHAVSGQI
;
A
#
# COMPACT_ATOMS: atom_id res chain seq x y z
N MET A 1 -9.46 13.89 -38.30
CA MET A 1 -8.04 13.99 -37.89
C MET A 1 -7.83 14.76 -36.58
N LYS A 2 -8.49 15.92 -36.33
CA LYS A 2 -8.39 16.66 -35.04
C LYS A 2 -8.64 15.80 -33.77
N LYS A 3 -9.72 15.01 -33.74
CA LYS A 3 -10.03 14.11 -32.60
C LYS A 3 -8.96 13.05 -32.29
N ILE A 4 -8.13 12.69 -33.28
CA ILE A 4 -7.02 11.74 -33.06
C ILE A 4 -5.87 12.50 -32.39
N PHE A 5 -5.53 13.69 -32.90
CA PHE A 5 -4.49 14.55 -32.35
C PHE A 5 -4.77 14.96 -30.89
N ASP A 6 -6.02 15.29 -30.56
CA ASP A 6 -6.42 15.62 -29.18
C ASP A 6 -6.28 14.42 -28.23
N LYS A 7 -6.47 13.18 -28.72
CA LYS A 7 -6.23 11.97 -27.90
C LYS A 7 -4.75 11.73 -27.67
N TRP A 8 -3.91 11.94 -28.69
CA TRP A 8 -2.46 11.81 -28.56
C TRP A 8 -1.88 12.78 -27.53
N ILE A 9 -2.39 14.02 -27.47
CA ILE A 9 -1.94 15.00 -26.47
C ILE A 9 -2.27 14.55 -25.05
N ILE A 10 -3.46 13.96 -24.84
CA ILE A 10 -3.87 13.39 -23.55
C ILE A 10 -2.94 12.25 -23.16
N TYR A 11 -2.65 11.31 -24.07
CA TYR A 11 -1.74 10.20 -23.76
C TYR A 11 -0.31 10.66 -23.48
N ILE A 12 0.19 11.68 -24.18
CA ILE A 12 1.51 12.25 -23.94
C ILE A 12 1.57 12.89 -22.55
N VAL A 13 0.56 13.68 -22.16
CA VAL A 13 0.50 14.32 -20.84
C VAL A 13 0.38 13.27 -19.73
N LEU A 14 -0.50 12.27 -19.88
CA LEU A 14 -0.60 11.18 -18.92
C LEU A 14 0.71 10.40 -18.81
N SER A 15 1.36 10.10 -19.93
CA SER A 15 2.63 9.40 -19.96
C SER A 15 3.72 10.21 -19.25
N LEU A 16 3.80 11.52 -19.49
CA LEU A 16 4.76 12.40 -18.83
C LEU A 16 4.61 12.40 -17.30
N ILE A 17 3.37 12.37 -16.81
CA ILE A 17 3.07 12.27 -15.38
C ILE A 17 3.36 10.86 -14.84
N ALA A 18 3.14 9.81 -15.64
CA ALA A 18 3.36 8.42 -15.23
C ALA A 18 4.84 8.00 -15.23
N ILE A 19 5.65 8.58 -16.11
CA ILE A 19 7.08 8.30 -16.25
C ILE A 19 7.85 8.37 -14.91
N PRO A 20 7.74 9.42 -14.08
CA PRO A 20 8.47 9.47 -12.80
C PRO A 20 8.09 8.31 -11.86
N PHE A 21 6.81 7.94 -11.79
CA PHE A 21 6.36 6.79 -10.98
C PHE A 21 6.92 5.47 -11.51
N LEU A 22 6.94 5.29 -12.83
CA LEU A 22 7.54 4.10 -13.45
C LEU A 22 9.04 4.02 -13.20
N ILE A 23 9.76 5.14 -13.29
CA ILE A 23 11.21 5.20 -12.98
C ILE A 23 11.45 4.79 -11.53
N MET A 24 10.66 5.28 -10.57
CA MET A 24 10.78 4.91 -9.17
C MET A 24 10.58 3.40 -8.96
N TYR A 25 9.58 2.82 -9.62
CA TYR A 25 9.30 1.39 -9.52
C TYR A 25 10.43 0.55 -10.14
N ILE A 26 10.89 0.92 -11.34
CA ILE A 26 12.00 0.22 -12.01
C ILE A 26 13.28 0.31 -11.17
N ALA A 27 13.58 1.49 -10.60
CA ALA A 27 14.73 1.68 -9.72
C ALA A 27 14.62 0.85 -8.43
N PHE A 28 13.43 0.72 -7.85
CA PHE A 28 13.19 -0.14 -6.67
C PHE A 28 13.49 -1.61 -6.98
N PHE A 29 13.01 -2.12 -8.12
CA PHE A 29 13.31 -3.49 -8.55
C PHE A 29 14.79 -3.67 -8.88
N ALA A 30 15.42 -2.72 -9.57
CA ALA A 30 16.84 -2.77 -9.87
C ALA A 30 17.70 -2.81 -8.59
N GLN A 31 17.31 -2.08 -7.55
CA GLN A 31 17.96 -2.11 -6.23
C GLN A 31 17.89 -3.49 -5.57
N ALA A 32 16.75 -4.18 -5.67
CA ALA A 32 16.59 -5.52 -5.09
C ALA A 32 17.62 -6.52 -5.64
N PHE A 33 18.00 -6.41 -6.93
CA PHE A 33 18.94 -7.32 -7.59
C PHE A 33 20.38 -6.79 -7.67
N SER A 34 20.76 -5.71 -6.97
CA SER A 34 22.10 -5.11 -7.09
C SER A 34 22.94 -5.19 -5.81
N LYS A 35 24.24 -5.49 -5.94
CA LYS A 35 25.23 -5.37 -4.85
C LYS A 35 25.85 -3.96 -4.87
N GLY A 36 25.07 -2.97 -4.46
CA GLY A 36 25.44 -1.54 -4.46
C GLY A 36 24.83 -0.77 -5.63
N MET A 37 24.48 0.50 -5.38
CA MET A 37 23.84 1.39 -6.36
C MET A 37 24.80 2.54 -6.70
N SER A 38 25.07 2.76 -7.98
CA SER A 38 25.71 4.00 -8.43
C SER A 38 24.62 5.00 -8.79
N LEU A 39 24.69 6.23 -8.27
CA LEU A 39 23.72 7.30 -8.54
C LEU A 39 22.25 6.97 -8.19
N GLY A 40 21.98 5.94 -7.37
CA GLY A 40 20.63 5.59 -6.93
C GLY A 40 19.74 4.87 -7.97
N ILE A 41 20.19 4.73 -9.23
CA ILE A 41 19.37 4.21 -10.34
C ILE A 41 20.10 3.12 -11.15
N ILE A 42 21.44 3.11 -11.19
CA ILE A 42 22.19 2.14 -12.00
C ILE A 42 22.82 1.07 -11.10
N PRO A 43 22.47 -0.23 -11.29
CA PRO A 43 23.07 -1.32 -10.53
C PRO A 43 24.52 -1.52 -10.98
N GLN A 44 25.49 -1.49 -10.05
CA GLN A 44 26.90 -1.71 -10.41
C GLN A 44 27.22 -3.17 -10.72
N LYS A 45 26.58 -4.10 -10.00
CA LYS A 45 26.72 -5.55 -10.18
C LYS A 45 25.41 -6.24 -9.85
N LEU A 46 24.91 -7.07 -10.76
CA LEU A 46 23.77 -7.95 -10.48
C LEU A 46 24.17 -9.00 -9.42
N SER A 47 23.38 -9.10 -8.36
CA SER A 47 23.62 -9.99 -7.22
C SER A 47 22.32 -10.34 -6.52
N PHE A 48 22.19 -11.62 -6.14
CA PHE A 48 21.08 -12.11 -5.32
C PHE A 48 21.37 -12.01 -3.82
N SER A 49 22.47 -11.35 -3.42
CA SER A 49 22.87 -11.22 -2.01
C SER A 49 21.81 -10.55 -1.14
N ASN A 50 21.02 -9.62 -1.68
CA ASN A 50 19.95 -8.95 -0.92
C ASN A 50 18.85 -9.93 -0.51
N PHE A 51 18.67 -11.06 -1.17
CA PHE A 51 17.66 -12.06 -0.78
C PHE A 51 18.15 -13.01 0.33
N SER A 52 19.40 -12.90 0.76
CA SER A 52 19.95 -13.74 1.83
C SER A 52 19.19 -13.59 3.16
N PHE A 53 18.55 -12.44 3.42
CA PHE A 53 17.74 -12.20 4.62
C PHE A 53 16.55 -13.16 4.75
N LEU A 54 16.06 -13.73 3.63
CA LEU A 54 14.92 -14.66 3.65
C LEU A 54 15.24 -15.95 4.41
N TRP A 55 16.52 -16.32 4.42
CA TRP A 55 17.00 -17.60 4.95
C TRP A 55 18.08 -17.43 6.03
N SER A 56 18.61 -16.21 6.19
CA SER A 56 19.62 -15.88 7.20
C SER A 56 19.00 -15.13 8.36
N THR A 57 19.52 -15.33 9.56
CA THR A 57 19.02 -14.61 10.72
C THR A 57 19.46 -13.16 10.68
N ILE A 58 18.48 -12.25 10.81
CA ILE A 58 18.73 -10.81 10.74
C ILE A 58 19.04 -10.34 12.16
N PRO A 59 20.18 -9.67 12.40
CA PRO A 59 20.43 -9.06 13.71
C PRO A 59 19.45 -7.89 13.89
N TRP A 60 18.53 -8.03 14.84
CA TRP A 60 17.55 -7.00 15.17
C TRP A 60 17.69 -6.63 16.65
N GLY A 61 18.53 -5.64 16.95
CA GLY A 61 18.93 -5.34 18.33
C GLY A 61 19.80 -6.47 18.91
N LEU A 62 19.47 -6.96 20.11
CA LEU A 62 20.11 -8.12 20.73
C LEU A 62 19.54 -9.47 20.27
N GLU A 63 18.43 -9.47 19.53
CA GLU A 63 17.74 -10.69 19.12
C GLU A 63 17.96 -11.03 17.65
N LYS A 64 17.94 -12.33 17.39
CA LYS A 64 18.09 -12.93 16.07
C LYS A 64 16.70 -13.36 15.60
N THR A 65 16.03 -12.51 14.83
CA THR A 65 14.65 -12.74 14.39
C THR A 65 14.61 -13.22 12.94
N SER A 66 13.71 -14.17 12.64
CA SER A 66 13.44 -14.60 11.26
C SER A 66 12.39 -13.70 10.61
N ILE A 67 12.58 -13.38 9.34
CA ILE A 67 11.60 -12.57 8.59
C ILE A 67 10.23 -13.25 8.51
N TRP A 68 10.21 -14.59 8.48
CA TRP A 68 8.99 -15.39 8.35
C TRP A 68 8.06 -15.27 9.56
N GLY A 69 8.61 -15.16 10.78
CA GLY A 69 7.80 -14.91 11.97
C GLY A 69 7.08 -13.56 11.91
N ILE A 70 7.81 -12.52 11.48
CA ILE A 70 7.25 -11.17 11.30
C ILE A 70 6.19 -11.18 10.20
N PHE A 71 6.50 -11.80 9.05
CA PHE A 71 5.58 -11.94 7.93
C PHE A 71 4.27 -12.62 8.34
N LEU A 72 4.34 -13.74 9.07
CA LEU A 72 3.15 -14.45 9.55
C LEU A 72 2.32 -13.59 10.51
N ASN A 73 2.96 -12.87 11.44
CA ASN A 73 2.25 -11.98 12.35
C ASN A 73 1.51 -10.86 11.60
N THR A 74 2.18 -10.22 10.64
CA THR A 74 1.55 -9.16 9.82
C THR A 74 0.46 -9.73 8.92
N LEU A 75 0.66 -10.91 8.34
CA LEU A 75 -0.35 -11.58 7.50
C LEU A 75 -1.59 -11.90 8.32
N LEU A 76 -1.44 -12.54 9.48
CA LEU A 76 -2.54 -12.86 10.39
C LEU A 76 -3.26 -11.60 10.84
N PHE A 77 -2.51 -10.58 11.26
CA PHE A 77 -3.09 -9.30 11.68
C PHE A 77 -3.90 -8.65 10.55
N ALA A 78 -3.34 -8.55 9.34
CA ALA A 78 -4.00 -7.94 8.19
C ALA A 78 -5.26 -8.73 7.77
N SER A 79 -5.18 -10.07 7.75
CA SER A 79 -6.33 -10.92 7.42
C SER A 79 -7.44 -10.82 8.46
N ILE A 80 -7.12 -10.91 9.75
CA ILE A 80 -8.12 -10.86 10.83
C ILE A 80 -8.75 -9.48 10.92
N SER A 81 -7.95 -8.42 10.88
CA SER A 81 -8.45 -7.04 10.93
C SER A 81 -9.30 -6.72 9.70
N GLY A 82 -8.85 -7.08 8.49
CA GLY A 82 -9.62 -6.90 7.27
C GLY A 82 -10.95 -7.65 7.29
N PHE A 83 -10.94 -8.90 7.76
CA PHE A 83 -12.16 -9.70 7.90
C PHE A 83 -13.13 -9.10 8.92
N ALA A 84 -12.64 -8.75 10.11
CA ALA A 84 -13.47 -8.16 11.16
C ALA A 84 -14.09 -6.83 10.70
N VAL A 85 -13.29 -5.94 10.10
CA VAL A 85 -13.78 -4.67 9.54
C VAL A 85 -14.84 -4.92 8.47
N THR A 86 -14.60 -5.86 7.54
CA THR A 86 -15.57 -6.18 6.49
C THR A 86 -16.90 -6.64 7.07
N VAL A 87 -16.88 -7.60 8.00
CA VAL A 87 -18.10 -8.12 8.64
C VAL A 87 -18.88 -7.01 9.36
N VAL A 88 -18.19 -6.22 10.19
CA VAL A 88 -18.81 -5.12 10.95
C VAL A 88 -19.36 -4.04 10.03
N CYS A 89 -18.60 -3.64 8.99
CA CYS A 89 -19.04 -2.64 8.03
C CYS A 89 -20.22 -3.12 7.19
N THR A 90 -20.25 -4.39 6.76
CA THR A 90 -21.37 -4.93 5.99
C THR A 90 -22.65 -5.00 6.83
N LEU A 91 -22.57 -5.48 8.07
CA LEU A 91 -23.73 -5.53 8.97
C LEU A 91 -24.25 -4.12 9.31
N THR A 92 -23.34 -3.20 9.63
CA THR A 92 -23.69 -1.80 9.95
C THR A 92 -24.25 -1.09 8.72
N GLY A 93 -23.64 -1.29 7.55
CA GLY A 93 -24.11 -0.75 6.28
C GLY A 93 -25.50 -1.26 5.92
N TYR A 94 -25.76 -2.56 6.10
CA TYR A 94 -27.09 -3.14 5.87
C TYR A 94 -28.14 -2.52 6.79
N ALA A 95 -27.86 -2.43 8.09
CA ALA A 95 -28.77 -1.82 9.06
C ALA A 95 -29.05 -0.35 8.72
N LEU A 96 -28.04 0.44 8.37
CA LEU A 96 -28.21 1.84 7.97
C LEU A 96 -29.00 1.99 6.67
N SER A 97 -28.80 1.11 5.69
CA SER A 97 -29.45 1.21 4.38
C SER A 97 -30.90 0.71 4.38
N ARG A 98 -31.24 -0.30 5.17
CA ARG A 98 -32.54 -0.98 5.10
C ARG A 98 -33.44 -0.80 6.33
N LEU A 99 -32.89 -0.46 7.49
CA LEU A 99 -33.70 -0.29 8.70
C LEU A 99 -33.91 1.20 8.99
N GLU A 100 -35.17 1.55 9.29
CA GLU A 100 -35.51 2.85 9.84
C GLU A 100 -35.51 2.76 11.36
N PHE A 101 -34.52 3.39 12.00
CA PHE A 101 -34.39 3.44 13.45
C PHE A 101 -34.24 4.88 13.94
N ARG A 102 -34.75 5.15 15.13
CA ARG A 102 -34.69 6.47 15.77
C ARG A 102 -33.24 6.81 16.10
N GLY A 103 -32.73 7.94 15.60
CA GLY A 103 -31.34 8.39 15.81
C GLY A 103 -30.36 8.10 14.66
N LYS A 104 -30.82 7.52 13.54
CA LYS A 104 -29.99 7.27 12.34
C LYS A 104 -29.19 8.49 11.84
N ALA A 105 -29.83 9.65 11.78
CA ALA A 105 -29.17 10.88 11.33
C ALA A 105 -28.04 11.33 12.26
N PHE A 106 -28.21 11.16 13.58
CA PHE A 106 -27.18 11.46 14.58
C PHE A 106 -25.98 10.51 14.47
N PHE A 107 -26.24 9.21 14.24
CA PHE A 107 -25.16 8.23 14.06
C PHE A 107 -24.33 8.52 12.79
N LEU A 108 -25.00 8.88 11.69
CA LEU A 108 -24.34 9.26 10.44
C LEU A 108 -23.51 10.55 10.58
N SER A 109 -24.03 11.58 11.24
CA SER A 109 -23.28 12.82 11.46
C SER A 109 -22.06 12.59 12.34
N MET A 110 -22.18 11.76 13.38
CA MET A 110 -21.05 11.42 14.25
C MET A 110 -19.96 10.64 13.50
N GLN A 111 -20.33 9.68 12.64
CA GLN A 111 -19.38 8.96 11.79
C GLN A 111 -18.62 9.90 10.84
N LEU A 112 -19.32 10.87 10.23
CA LEU A 112 -18.70 11.87 9.36
C LEU A 112 -17.71 12.76 10.13
N ILE A 113 -18.08 13.20 11.33
CA ILE A 113 -17.19 14.00 12.19
C ILE A 113 -15.95 13.18 12.57
N LEU A 114 -16.13 11.92 12.98
CA LEU A 114 -15.02 11.05 13.39
C LEU A 114 -14.03 10.79 12.25
N HIS A 115 -14.53 10.61 11.02
CA HIS A 115 -13.68 10.44 9.84
C HIS A 115 -13.00 11.73 9.38
N ALA A 116 -13.65 12.89 9.58
CA ALA A 116 -13.12 14.18 9.16
C ALA A 116 -12.01 14.69 10.10
N VAL A 117 -12.05 14.31 11.38
CA VAL A 117 -10.99 14.62 12.35
C VAL A 117 -9.84 13.65 12.15
N SER A 118 -8.74 14.12 11.56
CA SER A 118 -7.51 13.34 11.43
C SER A 118 -7.00 12.99 12.84
N GLY A 119 -6.89 11.70 13.15
CA GLY A 119 -6.32 11.17 14.40
C GLY A 119 -4.80 11.34 14.50
N GLN A 120 -4.30 12.53 14.14
CA GLN A 120 -2.93 12.96 14.39
C GLN A 120 -2.86 13.44 15.84
N ILE A 121 -2.40 12.56 16.73
CA ILE A 121 -1.86 12.91 18.05
C ILE A 121 -0.44 12.33 18.06
#